data_AF-A0A9D2QEE1-F1
#
_entry.id   AF-A0A9D2QEE1-F1
#
_cell.length_a   1.000
_cell.length_b   1.000
_cell.length_c   1.000
_cell.angle_alpha   90.00
_cell.angle_beta   90.00
_cell.angle_gamma   90.00
#
_symmetry.space_group_name_H-M   'P 1'
#
loop_
_entity.id
_entity.type
_entity.pdbx_description
1 polymer ?
#
loop_
_entity_poly.entity_id
_entity_poly.type
_entity_poly.pdbx_seq_one_letter_code
_entity_poly.pdbx_strand_id
1 'polypeptide(L)'
;AQMDGAILVVAATDGPMPQTREHVLLARQVGVPYILVALNKCDMVEDEDLIELVEMEVRELLAEQDYDEEAPIVHISALKALEGDPKWTEKVVELMQACDDSIPDPERETDKPFLMPVEDIFTITGRGTVVTGRVERGQLNLNDEIEIIGIREKSTKTTVTSIEMFNKLLDSAEAGDNAALLLRGLKREDVERGQVIAKPGAYTPHTEFEGSVYILSKDEGGRHTPFFDNYRPQFYFRTTDVTGVVKLPEGTEMVMPGDNVDMSVTLIQPVAMDEGLRFAIREGGRTVGAGRVTKINK
;
A
#
# COMPACT_ATOMS: atom_id res chain seq x y z
N ALA A 1 1.03 1.23 0.70
CA ALA A 1 0.34 -0.06 0.58
C ALA A 1 0.29 -0.66 1.96
N GLN A 2 -0.79 -1.35 2.32
CA GLN A 2 -1.03 -1.88 3.66
C GLN A 2 -0.37 -3.27 3.84
N MET A 3 0.89 -3.46 3.44
CA MET A 3 1.55 -4.78 3.55
C MET A 3 2.55 -4.72 4.70
N ASP A 4 2.33 -5.55 5.72
CA ASP A 4 3.25 -5.69 6.86
C ASP A 4 4.49 -6.53 6.47
N GLY A 5 4.38 -7.30 5.39
CA GLY A 5 5.49 -7.93 4.69
C GLY A 5 5.03 -8.41 3.31
N ALA A 6 5.98 -8.76 2.45
CA ALA A 6 5.70 -9.27 1.11
C ALA A 6 6.54 -10.51 0.77
N ILE A 7 5.97 -11.42 -0.02
CA ILE A 7 6.70 -12.53 -0.64
C ILE A 7 7.06 -12.14 -2.07
N LEU A 8 8.34 -11.92 -2.33
CA LEU A 8 8.90 -11.68 -3.66
C LEU A 8 9.12 -13.01 -4.38
N VAL A 9 8.33 -13.26 -5.42
CA VAL A 9 8.48 -14.49 -6.23
C VAL A 9 9.44 -14.22 -7.38
N VAL A 10 10.55 -14.96 -7.43
CA VAL A 10 11.55 -14.88 -8.50
C VAL A 10 11.69 -16.25 -9.13
N ALA A 11 11.72 -16.35 -10.46
CA ALA A 11 11.93 -17.63 -11.13
C ALA A 11 13.43 -17.95 -11.18
N ALA A 12 13.85 -19.12 -10.70
CA ALA A 12 15.23 -19.61 -10.77
C ALA A 12 15.73 -19.73 -12.22
N THR A 13 14.82 -19.89 -13.19
CA THR A 13 15.17 -19.96 -14.62
C THR A 13 15.54 -18.62 -15.23
N ASP A 14 15.01 -17.52 -14.66
CA ASP A 14 15.02 -16.20 -15.29
C ASP A 14 15.82 -15.17 -14.48
N GLY A 15 15.95 -15.38 -13.17
CA GLY A 15 16.56 -14.41 -12.24
C GLY A 15 15.71 -13.15 -12.03
N PRO A 16 16.28 -12.11 -11.40
CA PRO A 16 15.61 -10.82 -11.22
C PRO A 16 15.38 -10.10 -12.56
N MET A 17 14.11 -9.82 -12.86
CA MET A 17 13.69 -9.12 -14.08
C MET A 17 13.40 -7.63 -13.79
N PRO A 18 13.22 -6.77 -14.82
CA PRO A 18 12.90 -5.35 -14.60
C PRO A 18 11.68 -5.13 -13.68
N GLN A 19 10.64 -5.97 -13.79
CA GLN A 19 9.48 -5.89 -12.89
C GLN A 19 9.81 -6.31 -11.45
N THR A 20 10.76 -7.22 -11.25
CA THR A 20 11.25 -7.59 -9.92
C THR A 20 11.89 -6.37 -9.24
N ARG A 21 12.76 -5.66 -9.96
CA ARG A 21 13.38 -4.40 -9.52
C ARG A 21 12.33 -3.34 -9.17
N GLU A 22 11.39 -3.11 -10.09
CA GLU A 22 10.32 -2.14 -9.90
C GLU A 22 9.47 -2.47 -8.66
N HIS A 23 9.12 -3.74 -8.44
CA HIS A 23 8.32 -4.12 -7.27
C HIS A 23 9.06 -3.95 -5.94
N VAL A 24 10.35 -4.29 -5.86
CA VAL A 24 11.13 -4.11 -4.63
C VAL A 24 11.26 -2.62 -4.29
N LEU A 25 11.58 -1.79 -5.29
CA LEU A 25 11.60 -0.34 -5.16
C LEU A 25 10.25 0.21 -4.68
N LEU A 26 9.16 -0.16 -5.38
CA LEU A 26 7.82 0.30 -5.01
C LEU A 26 7.45 -0.15 -3.60
N ALA A 27 7.75 -1.39 -3.22
CA ALA A 27 7.51 -1.92 -1.88
C ALA A 27 8.21 -1.05 -0.82
N ARG A 28 9.48 -0.67 -1.05
CA ARG A 28 10.24 0.18 -0.13
C ARG A 28 9.60 1.56 0.00
N GLN A 29 9.26 2.14 -1.14
CA GLN A 29 8.67 3.47 -1.22
C GLN A 29 7.30 3.54 -0.52
N VAL A 30 6.47 2.52 -0.71
CA VAL A 30 5.15 2.44 -0.07
C VAL A 30 5.19 1.94 1.38
N GLY A 31 6.39 1.68 1.92
CA GLY A 31 6.64 1.40 3.34
C GLY A 31 6.49 -0.05 3.76
N VAL A 32 6.64 -1.02 2.85
CA VAL A 32 6.68 -2.45 3.22
C VAL A 32 7.97 -2.69 4.02
N PRO A 33 7.90 -3.17 5.28
CA PRO A 33 9.09 -3.26 6.13
C PRO A 33 9.87 -4.56 5.92
N TYR A 34 9.21 -5.65 5.54
CA TYR A 34 9.83 -6.97 5.40
C TYR A 34 9.55 -7.57 4.02
N ILE A 35 10.58 -8.15 3.40
CA ILE A 35 10.46 -8.96 2.17
C ILE A 35 11.08 -10.32 2.45
N LEU A 36 10.39 -11.38 2.04
CA LEU A 36 10.92 -12.74 1.91
C LEU A 36 10.91 -13.14 0.45
N VAL A 37 11.77 -14.08 0.06
CA VAL A 37 11.88 -14.50 -1.34
C VAL A 37 11.44 -15.95 -1.49
N ALA A 38 10.54 -16.18 -2.45
CA ALA A 38 10.24 -17.50 -2.97
C ALA A 38 10.96 -17.67 -4.31
N LEU A 39 12.11 -18.35 -4.29
CA LEU A 39 12.84 -18.70 -5.51
C LEU A 39 12.15 -19.90 -6.15
N ASN A 40 11.30 -19.61 -7.14
CA ASN A 40 10.35 -20.55 -7.72
C ASN A 40 10.90 -21.21 -9.01
N LYS A 41 10.24 -22.28 -9.47
CA LYS A 41 10.66 -23.10 -10.62
C LYS A 41 11.99 -23.83 -10.41
N CYS A 42 12.40 -24.10 -9.17
CA CYS A 42 13.62 -24.87 -8.89
C CYS A 42 13.56 -26.32 -9.40
N ASP A 43 12.38 -26.83 -9.77
CA ASP A 43 12.24 -28.12 -10.46
C ASP A 43 12.76 -28.11 -11.92
N MET A 44 12.93 -26.92 -12.50
CA MET A 44 13.39 -26.72 -13.88
C MET A 44 14.89 -26.46 -13.99
N VAL A 45 15.59 -26.33 -12.86
CA VAL A 45 17.02 -26.01 -12.80
C VAL A 45 17.73 -27.16 -12.08
N GLU A 46 18.58 -27.87 -12.81
CA GLU A 46 19.37 -28.99 -12.26
C GLU A 46 20.73 -28.54 -11.70
N ASP A 47 21.20 -27.36 -12.13
CA ASP A 47 22.50 -26.80 -11.74
C ASP A 47 22.37 -25.95 -10.48
N GLU A 48 22.95 -26.44 -9.38
CA GLU A 48 22.93 -25.78 -8.08
C GLU A 48 23.71 -24.45 -8.09
N ASP A 49 24.79 -24.36 -8.88
CA ASP A 49 25.59 -23.14 -9.00
C ASP A 49 24.77 -22.00 -9.65
N LEU A 50 23.86 -22.33 -10.56
CA LEU A 50 22.96 -21.35 -11.18
C LEU A 50 21.93 -20.82 -10.18
N ILE A 51 21.42 -21.68 -9.30
CA ILE A 51 20.48 -21.29 -8.24
C ILE A 51 21.16 -20.35 -7.25
N GLU A 52 22.39 -20.68 -6.82
CA GLU A 52 23.19 -19.81 -5.95
C GLU A 52 23.49 -18.46 -6.60
N LEU A 53 23.81 -18.43 -7.89
CA LEU A 53 24.03 -17.17 -8.61
C LEU A 53 22.77 -16.30 -8.62
N VAL A 54 21.60 -16.88 -8.91
CA VAL A 54 20.34 -16.14 -8.88
C VAL A 54 20.01 -15.66 -7.47
N GLU A 55 20.32 -16.45 -6.45
CA GLU A 55 20.15 -16.05 -5.05
C GLU A 55 21.00 -14.82 -4.71
N MET A 56 22.28 -14.81 -5.12
CA MET A 56 23.16 -13.65 -4.96
C MET A 56 22.60 -12.40 -5.64
N GLU A 57 22.14 -12.50 -6.89
CA GLU A 57 21.55 -11.36 -7.61
C GLU A 57 20.29 -10.82 -6.92
N VAL A 58 19.48 -11.69 -6.30
CA VAL A 58 18.31 -11.27 -5.51
C VAL A 58 18.75 -10.56 -4.23
N ARG A 59 19.76 -11.06 -3.52
CA ARG A 59 20.27 -10.42 -2.30
C ARG A 59 20.83 -9.03 -2.61
N GLU A 60 21.61 -8.89 -3.68
CA GLU A 60 22.10 -7.60 -4.16
C GLU A 60 20.94 -6.65 -4.49
N LEU A 61 19.88 -7.13 -5.14
CA LEU A 61 18.69 -6.32 -5.41
C LEU A 61 17.98 -5.84 -4.13
N LEU A 62 17.86 -6.70 -3.12
CA LEU A 62 17.28 -6.31 -1.83
C LEU A 62 18.16 -5.25 -1.14
N ALA A 63 19.48 -5.45 -1.17
CA ALA A 63 20.48 -4.51 -0.64
C ALA A 63 20.36 -3.12 -1.28
N GLU A 64 20.27 -3.08 -2.62
CA GLU A 64 20.12 -1.85 -3.41
C GLU A 64 18.92 -1.00 -2.98
N GLN A 65 17.92 -1.62 -2.35
CA GLN A 65 16.66 -0.99 -1.93
C GLN A 65 16.51 -0.92 -0.39
N ASP A 66 17.63 -1.04 0.35
CA ASP A 66 17.70 -1.00 1.82
C ASP A 66 16.84 -2.06 2.53
N TYR A 67 16.67 -3.24 1.91
CA TYR A 67 16.14 -4.43 2.58
C TYR A 67 17.26 -5.29 3.15
N ASP A 68 16.90 -6.19 4.06
CA ASP A 68 17.84 -7.12 4.68
C ASP A 68 18.42 -8.09 3.63
N GLU A 69 19.74 -8.05 3.44
CA GLU A 69 20.46 -8.96 2.55
C GLU A 69 20.36 -10.41 3.02
N GLU A 70 20.13 -10.63 4.31
CA GLU A 70 19.96 -11.94 4.94
C GLU A 70 18.48 -12.38 4.99
N ALA A 71 17.58 -11.66 4.31
CA ALA A 71 16.19 -12.06 4.18
C ALA A 71 16.07 -13.54 3.75
N PRO A 72 15.14 -14.32 4.32
CA PRO A 72 14.99 -15.72 3.95
C PRO A 72 14.66 -15.88 2.46
N ILE A 73 15.40 -16.76 1.80
CA ILE A 73 15.16 -17.18 0.42
C ILE A 73 14.85 -18.67 0.45
N VAL A 74 13.61 -19.03 0.12
CA VAL A 74 13.16 -20.43 0.12
C VAL A 74 13.03 -20.92 -1.32
N HIS A 75 13.74 -22.00 -1.64
CA HIS A 75 13.71 -22.64 -2.95
C HIS A 75 12.47 -23.51 -3.07
N ILE A 76 11.60 -23.19 -4.03
CA ILE A 76 10.31 -23.86 -4.21
C ILE A 76 10.06 -24.25 -5.68
N SER A 77 9.13 -25.18 -5.84
CA SER A 77 8.38 -25.36 -7.08
C SER A 77 6.90 -25.28 -6.75
N ALA A 78 6.31 -24.11 -6.99
CA ALA A 78 4.89 -23.88 -6.72
C ALA A 78 4.00 -24.82 -7.54
N LEU A 79 4.41 -25.14 -8.78
CA LEU A 79 3.66 -26.07 -9.64
C LEU A 79 3.68 -27.49 -9.08
N LYS A 80 4.87 -28.02 -8.73
CA LYS A 80 4.98 -29.38 -8.20
C LYS A 80 4.34 -29.53 -6.82
N ALA A 81 4.44 -28.50 -5.98
CA ALA A 81 3.71 -28.46 -4.72
C ALA A 81 2.19 -28.54 -4.94
N LEU A 82 1.66 -27.78 -5.91
CA LEU A 82 0.24 -27.81 -6.25
C LEU A 82 -0.20 -29.16 -6.85
N GLU A 83 0.67 -29.85 -7.58
CA GLU A 83 0.45 -31.21 -8.09
C GLU A 83 0.49 -32.28 -6.97
N GLY A 84 0.88 -31.90 -5.75
CA GLY A 84 0.92 -32.78 -4.58
C GLY A 84 2.25 -33.53 -4.40
N ASP A 85 3.33 -33.08 -5.03
CA ASP A 85 4.67 -33.63 -4.77
C ASP A 85 5.07 -33.33 -3.31
N PRO A 86 5.32 -34.36 -2.47
CA PRO A 86 5.63 -34.15 -1.05
C PRO A 86 6.86 -33.27 -0.81
N LYS A 87 7.90 -33.39 -1.64
CA LYS A 87 9.14 -32.60 -1.50
C LYS A 87 8.84 -31.11 -1.61
N TRP A 88 8.07 -30.74 -2.63
CA TRP A 88 7.79 -29.34 -2.91
C TRP A 88 6.66 -28.78 -2.05
N THR A 89 5.73 -29.63 -1.61
CA THR A 89 4.71 -29.27 -0.63
C THR A 89 5.36 -28.87 0.70
N GLU A 90 6.37 -29.63 1.16
CA GLU A 90 7.14 -29.30 2.36
C GLU A 90 7.87 -27.96 2.22
N LYS A 91 8.43 -27.65 1.05
CA LYS A 91 9.07 -26.35 0.77
C LYS A 91 8.12 -25.15 0.83
N VAL A 92 6.84 -25.32 0.49
CA VAL A 92 5.83 -24.26 0.67
C VAL A 92 5.52 -24.08 2.16
N VAL A 93 5.51 -25.15 2.96
CA VAL A 93 5.37 -25.05 4.42
C VAL A 93 6.58 -24.34 5.04
N GLU A 94 7.80 -24.66 4.58
CA GLU A 94 9.02 -23.97 5.00
C GLU A 94 8.99 -22.48 4.67
N LEU A 95 8.50 -22.10 3.48
CA LEU A 95 8.27 -20.69 3.12
C LEU A 95 7.32 -20.00 4.09
N MET A 96 6.21 -20.65 4.45
CA MET A 96 5.26 -20.08 5.42
C MET A 96 5.86 -19.99 6.83
N GLN A 97 6.64 -20.97 7.25
CA GLN A 97 7.36 -20.92 8.53
C GLN A 97 8.38 -19.78 8.55
N ALA A 98 9.10 -19.55 7.44
CA ALA A 98 10.01 -18.42 7.32
C ALA A 98 9.26 -17.09 7.44
N CYS A 99 8.05 -16.97 6.88
CA CYS A 99 7.19 -15.79 7.09
C CYS A 99 6.85 -15.61 8.58
N ASP A 100 6.41 -16.66 9.25
CA ASP A 100 6.05 -16.62 10.68
C ASP A 100 7.25 -16.25 11.58
N ASP A 101 8.45 -16.73 11.24
CA ASP A 101 9.67 -16.50 12.03
C ASP A 101 10.30 -15.12 11.78
N SER A 102 10.16 -14.57 10.57
CA SER A 102 10.90 -13.38 10.13
C SER A 102 10.07 -12.11 10.06
N ILE A 103 8.74 -12.22 9.91
CA ILE A 103 7.83 -11.07 9.93
C ILE A 103 7.25 -10.98 11.34
N PRO A 104 7.67 -10.00 12.17
CA PRO A 104 7.07 -9.84 13.48
C PRO A 104 5.59 -9.50 13.34
N ASP A 105 4.81 -9.92 14.33
CA ASP A 105 3.43 -9.47 14.45
C ASP A 105 3.40 -7.93 14.43
N PRO A 106 2.66 -7.32 13.48
CA PRO A 106 2.61 -5.88 13.39
C PRO A 106 2.02 -5.30 14.68
N GLU A 107 2.65 -4.26 15.21
CA GLU A 107 2.11 -3.54 16.36
C GLU A 107 0.79 -2.87 15.94
N ARG A 108 -0.33 -3.48 16.34
CA ARG A 108 -1.65 -2.96 16.03
C ARG A 108 -1.87 -1.69 16.85
N GLU A 109 -1.99 -0.56 16.17
CA GLU A 109 -2.22 0.75 16.80
C GLU A 109 -3.66 0.91 17.30
N THR A 110 -4.14 -0.02 18.12
CA THR A 110 -5.54 -0.11 18.61
C THR A 110 -5.94 1.05 19.53
N ASP A 111 -4.97 1.65 20.22
CA ASP A 111 -5.19 2.81 21.10
C ASP A 111 -5.38 4.13 20.33
N LYS A 112 -5.05 4.17 19.02
CA LYS A 112 -5.22 5.38 18.21
C LYS A 112 -6.67 5.59 17.79
N PRO A 113 -7.08 6.80 17.39
CA PRO A 113 -8.41 7.03 16.84
C PRO A 113 -8.67 6.17 15.60
N PHE A 114 -9.82 5.48 15.58
CA PHE A 114 -10.22 4.60 14.48
C PHE A 114 -10.08 5.27 13.11
N LEU A 115 -9.52 4.52 12.17
CA LEU A 115 -9.40 4.89 10.76
C LEU A 115 -9.43 3.65 9.88
N MET A 116 -10.32 3.65 8.89
CA MET A 116 -10.44 2.60 7.88
C MET A 116 -10.64 3.25 6.51
N PRO A 117 -9.67 3.14 5.58
CA PRO A 117 -9.84 3.61 4.21
C PRO A 117 -10.93 2.80 3.50
N VAL A 118 -11.77 3.48 2.71
CA VAL A 118 -12.80 2.81 1.91
C VAL A 118 -12.16 2.25 0.64
N GLU A 119 -12.26 0.94 0.46
CA GLU A 119 -11.75 0.21 -0.71
C GLU A 119 -12.88 -0.13 -1.68
N ASP A 120 -13.97 -0.70 -1.17
CA ASP A 120 -15.16 -1.07 -1.94
C ASP A 120 -16.46 -0.72 -1.21
N ILE A 121 -17.54 -0.62 -1.99
CA ILE A 121 -18.87 -0.22 -1.52
C ILE A 121 -19.91 -1.16 -2.13
N PHE A 122 -20.79 -1.67 -1.27
CA PHE A 122 -21.89 -2.56 -1.64
C PHE A 122 -23.21 -2.03 -1.12
N THR A 123 -24.29 -2.45 -1.77
CA THR A 123 -25.65 -2.19 -1.28
C THR A 123 -26.29 -3.54 -0.97
N ILE A 124 -26.70 -3.74 0.27
CA ILE A 124 -27.51 -4.89 0.65
C ILE A 124 -28.97 -4.47 0.60
N THR A 125 -29.73 -5.05 -0.34
CA THR A 125 -31.16 -4.78 -0.52
C THR A 125 -31.90 -4.95 0.80
N GLY A 126 -32.57 -3.88 1.26
CA GLY A 126 -33.33 -3.88 2.50
C GLY A 126 -32.53 -3.70 3.79
N ARG A 127 -31.19 -3.64 3.75
CA ARG A 127 -30.34 -3.34 4.93
C ARG A 127 -29.63 -1.99 4.83
N GLY A 128 -29.06 -1.66 3.67
CA GLY A 128 -28.36 -0.38 3.47
C GLY A 128 -27.01 -0.53 2.77
N THR A 129 -26.15 0.47 2.95
CA THR A 129 -24.82 0.55 2.34
C THR A 129 -23.76 -0.07 3.23
N VAL A 130 -22.95 -0.95 2.65
CA VAL A 130 -21.79 -1.58 3.28
C VAL A 130 -20.53 -1.01 2.64
N VAL A 131 -19.57 -0.63 3.47
CA VAL A 131 -18.22 -0.23 3.04
C VAL A 131 -17.22 -1.26 3.52
N THR A 132 -16.22 -1.56 2.70
CA THR A 132 -15.15 -2.49 3.07
C THR A 132 -13.79 -1.82 2.98
N GLY A 133 -12.88 -2.28 3.82
CA GLY A 133 -11.46 -1.94 3.76
C GLY A 133 -10.70 -2.51 4.94
N ARG A 134 -9.37 -2.41 4.89
CA ARG A 134 -8.54 -2.76 6.04
C ARG A 134 -8.55 -1.64 7.08
N VAL A 135 -8.80 -1.96 8.35
CA VAL A 135 -8.65 -0.99 9.44
C VAL A 135 -7.17 -0.64 9.59
N GLU A 136 -6.83 0.63 9.39
CA GLU A 136 -5.45 1.13 9.44
C GLU A 136 -4.99 1.30 10.89
N ARG A 137 -5.86 1.83 11.75
CA ARG A 137 -5.57 2.02 13.18
C ARG A 137 -6.84 2.14 14.01
N GLY A 138 -6.69 1.99 15.32
CA GLY A 138 -7.74 2.11 16.32
C GLY A 138 -8.67 0.90 16.40
N GLN A 139 -9.72 1.07 17.20
CA GLN A 139 -10.80 0.11 17.36
C GLN A 139 -12.16 0.80 17.19
N LEU A 140 -13.11 0.07 16.62
CA LEU A 140 -14.49 0.49 16.43
C LEU A 140 -15.42 -0.60 16.95
N ASN A 141 -16.38 -0.24 17.80
CA ASN A 141 -17.40 -1.15 18.30
C ASN A 141 -18.70 -1.04 17.51
N LEU A 142 -19.50 -2.10 17.56
CA LEU A 142 -20.85 -2.08 17.02
C LEU A 142 -21.66 -0.95 17.68
N ASN A 143 -22.40 -0.20 16.86
CA ASN A 143 -23.18 0.99 17.22
C ASN A 143 -22.39 2.26 17.53
N ASP A 144 -21.06 2.28 17.33
CA ASP A 144 -20.29 3.52 17.42
C ASP A 144 -20.69 4.51 16.30
N GLU A 145 -20.63 5.80 16.63
CA GLU A 145 -20.70 6.89 15.65
C GLU A 145 -19.36 6.99 14.91
N ILE A 146 -19.44 7.12 13.59
CA ILE A 146 -18.29 7.33 12.70
C ILE A 146 -18.49 8.59 11.87
N GLU A 147 -17.40 9.05 11.29
CA GLU A 147 -17.37 10.16 10.35
C GLU A 147 -16.69 9.73 9.05
N ILE A 148 -17.35 10.01 7.93
CA ILE A 148 -16.84 9.76 6.57
C ILE A 148 -16.18 11.03 6.07
N ILE A 149 -14.89 10.96 5.76
CA ILE A 149 -14.02 12.11 5.51
C ILE A 149 -13.27 11.94 4.19
N GLY A 150 -13.05 13.04 3.46
CA GLY A 150 -12.28 13.08 2.22
C GLY A 150 -13.16 13.11 0.96
N ILE A 151 -12.54 13.48 -0.15
CA ILE A 151 -13.08 13.70 -1.52
C ILE A 151 -14.13 14.82 -1.63
N ARG A 152 -15.01 14.92 -0.64
CA ARG A 152 -16.06 15.94 -0.49
C ARG A 152 -15.65 16.93 0.59
N GLU A 153 -16.09 18.18 0.44
CA GLU A 153 -15.81 19.24 1.41
C GLU A 153 -16.43 18.99 2.80
N LYS A 154 -17.61 18.37 2.83
CA LYS A 154 -18.34 18.09 4.08
C LYS A 154 -18.16 16.64 4.48
N SER A 155 -17.75 16.44 5.73
CA SER A 155 -17.82 15.13 6.36
C SER A 155 -19.27 14.73 6.62
N THR A 156 -19.51 13.42 6.64
CA THR A 156 -20.84 12.84 6.92
C THR A 156 -20.75 11.94 8.14
N LYS A 157 -21.57 12.21 9.15
CA LYS A 157 -21.66 11.36 10.34
C LYS A 157 -22.73 10.29 10.18
N THR A 158 -22.45 9.09 10.66
CA THR A 158 -23.43 8.01 10.74
C THR A 158 -23.04 7.01 11.83
N THR A 159 -23.84 5.96 12.02
CA THR A 159 -23.63 4.89 12.98
C THR A 159 -23.38 3.58 12.28
N VAL A 160 -22.43 2.80 12.79
CA VAL A 160 -22.16 1.44 12.31
C VAL A 160 -23.16 0.47 12.94
N THR A 161 -23.90 -0.25 12.11
CA THR A 161 -25.01 -1.12 12.55
C THR A 161 -24.74 -2.61 12.40
N SER A 162 -23.65 -2.96 11.71
CA SER A 162 -23.13 -4.32 11.61
C SER A 162 -21.65 -4.23 11.27
N ILE A 163 -20.85 -5.11 11.86
CA ILE A 163 -19.44 -5.32 11.54
C ILE A 163 -19.30 -6.78 11.13
N GLU A 164 -18.67 -7.04 9.99
CA GLU A 164 -18.49 -8.39 9.46
C GLU A 164 -17.07 -8.58 8.92
N MET A 165 -16.51 -9.78 9.10
CA MET A 165 -15.28 -10.21 8.48
C MET A 165 -15.43 -11.66 8.03
N PHE A 166 -15.17 -11.96 6.75
CA PHE A 166 -15.24 -13.32 6.18
C PHE A 166 -16.53 -14.10 6.53
N ASN A 167 -17.71 -13.50 6.32
CA ASN A 167 -19.03 -14.07 6.65
C ASN A 167 -19.28 -14.31 8.16
N LYS A 168 -18.50 -13.68 9.05
CA LYS A 168 -18.70 -13.73 10.51
C LYS A 168 -19.04 -12.35 11.04
N LEU A 169 -20.11 -12.26 11.83
CA LEU A 169 -20.47 -11.06 12.56
C LEU A 169 -19.52 -10.85 13.73
N LEU A 170 -19.07 -9.61 13.91
CA LEU A 170 -18.17 -9.20 14.98
C LEU A 170 -18.81 -8.12 15.84
N ASP A 171 -18.43 -8.08 17.12
CA ASP A 171 -18.83 -7.02 18.05
C ASP A 171 -17.95 -5.76 17.92
N SER A 172 -16.74 -5.92 17.37
CA SER A 172 -15.79 -4.84 17.12
C SER A 172 -14.91 -5.14 15.90
N ALA A 173 -14.33 -4.10 15.31
CA ALA A 173 -13.22 -4.19 14.36
C ALA A 173 -12.00 -3.44 14.92
N GLU A 174 -10.81 -3.97 14.68
CA GLU A 174 -9.55 -3.40 15.15
C GLU A 174 -8.49 -3.31 14.05
N ALA A 175 -7.44 -2.54 14.30
CA ALA A 175 -6.34 -2.36 13.36
C ALA A 175 -5.83 -3.70 12.79
N GLY A 176 -5.75 -3.79 11.47
CA GLY A 176 -5.38 -4.99 10.72
C GLY A 176 -6.55 -5.77 10.14
N ASP A 177 -7.76 -5.60 10.66
CA ASP A 177 -8.97 -6.31 10.21
C ASP A 177 -9.40 -5.87 8.81
N ASN A 178 -9.72 -6.83 7.93
CA ASN A 178 -10.43 -6.57 6.67
C ASN A 178 -11.95 -6.55 6.93
N ALA A 179 -12.46 -5.40 7.37
CA ALA A 179 -13.82 -5.28 7.88
C ALA A 179 -14.82 -4.82 6.81
N ALA A 180 -16.07 -5.29 6.95
CA ALA A 180 -17.24 -4.79 6.25
C ALA A 180 -18.18 -4.10 7.25
N LEU A 181 -18.43 -2.81 7.05
CA LEU A 181 -19.23 -1.98 7.96
C LEU A 181 -20.55 -1.61 7.30
N LEU A 182 -21.68 -1.99 7.91
CA LEU A 182 -23.02 -1.56 7.49
C LEU A 182 -23.35 -0.19 8.09
N LEU A 183 -23.54 0.81 7.23
CA LEU A 183 -23.74 2.20 7.62
C LEU A 183 -25.22 2.58 7.65
N ARG A 184 -25.65 3.21 8.74
CA ARG A 184 -27.05 3.61 8.93
C ARG A 184 -27.44 4.77 8.00
N GLY A 185 -28.56 4.60 7.29
CA GLY A 185 -29.23 5.73 6.62
C GLY A 185 -28.47 6.36 5.46
N LEU A 186 -27.39 5.73 5.00
CA LEU A 186 -26.65 6.16 3.81
C LEU A 186 -26.99 5.28 2.62
N LYS A 187 -26.98 5.89 1.45
CA LYS A 187 -27.05 5.23 0.15
C LYS A 187 -25.65 5.04 -0.43
N ARG A 188 -25.57 4.23 -1.48
CA ARG A 188 -24.30 4.00 -2.20
C ARG A 188 -23.71 5.31 -2.71
N GLU A 189 -24.52 6.24 -3.21
CA GLU A 189 -24.04 7.53 -3.71
C GLU A 189 -23.52 8.49 -2.62
N ASP A 190 -23.80 8.21 -1.34
CA ASP A 190 -23.37 9.06 -0.23
C ASP A 190 -21.93 8.77 0.20
N VAL A 191 -21.36 7.67 -0.27
CA VAL A 191 -19.99 7.23 0.06
C VAL A 191 -19.24 6.90 -1.24
N GLU A 192 -17.94 7.19 -1.29
CA GLU A 192 -17.10 6.84 -2.42
C GLU A 192 -15.73 6.31 -2.00
N ARG A 193 -15.14 5.49 -2.88
CA ARG A 193 -13.76 5.00 -2.70
C ARG A 193 -12.81 6.19 -2.61
N GLY A 194 -11.86 6.13 -1.69
CA GLY A 194 -10.93 7.23 -1.40
C GLY A 194 -11.29 8.06 -0.18
N GLN A 195 -12.52 7.95 0.29
CA GLN A 195 -12.88 8.44 1.62
C GLN A 195 -12.29 7.51 2.69
N VAL A 196 -12.24 8.02 3.91
CA VAL A 196 -11.92 7.24 5.10
C VAL A 196 -13.09 7.26 6.07
N ILE A 197 -13.29 6.14 6.77
CA ILE A 197 -14.17 6.04 7.93
C ILE A 197 -13.30 6.30 9.15
N ALA A 198 -13.62 7.31 9.95
CA ALA A 198 -12.82 7.69 11.09
C ALA A 198 -13.67 7.90 12.35
N LYS A 199 -13.01 7.87 13.52
CA LYS A 199 -13.58 8.39 14.76
C LYS A 199 -13.98 9.86 14.56
N PRO A 200 -15.20 10.29 14.95
CA PRO A 200 -15.66 11.66 14.73
C PRO A 200 -14.70 12.70 15.32
N GLY A 201 -14.34 13.69 14.51
CA GLY A 201 -13.44 14.79 14.87
C GLY A 201 -11.96 14.41 14.98
N ALA A 202 -11.58 13.16 14.65
CA ALA A 202 -10.18 12.72 14.76
C ALA A 202 -9.30 13.18 13.57
N TYR A 203 -9.89 13.52 12.43
CA TYR A 203 -9.16 13.95 11.23
C TYR A 203 -9.79 15.16 10.60
N THR A 204 -8.95 15.96 9.97
CA THR A 204 -9.37 17.05 9.08
C THR A 204 -8.89 16.70 7.68
N PRO A 205 -9.73 16.84 6.64
CA PRO A 205 -9.28 16.62 5.27
C PRO A 205 -8.59 17.89 4.75
N HIS A 206 -7.51 17.70 4.00
CA HIS A 206 -6.62 18.77 3.57
C HIS A 206 -6.47 18.78 2.05
N THR A 207 -6.18 19.96 1.50
CA THR A 207 -5.95 20.19 0.06
C THR A 207 -4.54 20.67 -0.22
N GLU A 208 -3.83 21.23 0.76
CA GLU A 208 -2.50 21.81 0.55
C GLU A 208 -1.50 21.22 1.55
N PHE A 209 -0.40 20.69 1.04
CA PHE A 209 0.67 20.11 1.85
C PHE A 209 2.04 20.35 1.19
N GLU A 210 3.09 20.27 2.00
CA GLU A 210 4.47 20.12 1.56
C GLU A 210 4.84 18.64 1.65
N GLY A 211 5.58 18.14 0.66
CA GLY A 211 6.03 16.77 0.62
C GLY A 211 7.45 16.64 0.09
N SER A 212 8.16 15.64 0.61
CA SER A 212 9.47 15.23 0.12
C SER A 212 9.29 14.02 -0.79
N VAL A 213 9.82 14.11 -2.01
CA VAL A 213 9.48 13.19 -3.09
C VAL A 213 10.74 12.73 -3.82
N TYR A 214 10.82 11.42 -4.05
CA TYR A 214 11.72 10.79 -5.00
C TYR A 214 11.00 10.58 -6.34
N ILE A 215 11.59 11.06 -7.43
CA ILE A 215 11.08 10.84 -8.79
C ILE A 215 11.80 9.65 -9.39
N LEU A 216 11.03 8.64 -9.81
CA LEU A 216 11.60 7.43 -10.40
C LEU A 216 12.42 7.78 -11.65
N SER A 217 13.60 7.21 -11.73
CA SER A 217 14.47 7.31 -12.90
C SER A 217 13.84 6.59 -14.11
N LYS A 218 14.43 6.80 -15.28
CA LYS A 218 14.02 6.10 -16.50
C LYS A 218 14.18 4.58 -16.36
N ASP A 219 15.24 4.13 -15.69
CA ASP A 219 15.57 2.71 -15.59
C ASP A 219 14.68 1.98 -14.57
N GLU A 220 14.10 2.72 -13.63
CA GLU A 220 13.07 2.25 -12.69
C GLU A 220 11.65 2.30 -13.26
N GLY A 221 11.50 2.52 -14.58
CA GLY A 221 10.19 2.58 -15.24
C GLY A 221 9.44 3.91 -15.06
N GLY A 222 10.12 4.93 -14.53
CA GLY A 222 9.59 6.27 -14.32
C GLY A 222 9.50 7.11 -15.59
N ARG A 223 9.67 8.43 -15.43
CA ARG A 223 9.60 9.36 -16.55
C ARG A 223 10.86 9.29 -17.42
N HIS A 224 10.69 9.53 -18.72
CA HIS A 224 11.81 9.70 -19.66
C HIS A 224 12.32 11.14 -19.73
N THR A 225 11.48 12.11 -19.36
CA THR A 225 11.75 13.54 -19.50
C THR A 225 11.46 14.27 -18.19
N PRO A 226 12.14 15.41 -17.94
CA PRO A 226 11.86 16.22 -16.75
C PRO A 226 10.41 16.72 -16.73
N PHE A 227 10.00 17.21 -15.56
CA PHE A 227 8.81 18.04 -15.43
C PHE A 227 9.16 19.40 -14.83
N PHE A 228 8.25 20.34 -15.02
CA PHE A 228 8.40 21.74 -14.62
C PHE A 228 7.33 22.12 -13.59
N ASP A 229 7.41 23.35 -13.11
CA ASP A 229 6.37 23.92 -12.25
C ASP A 229 4.97 23.84 -12.89
N ASN A 230 3.92 23.73 -12.08
CA ASN A 230 2.52 23.48 -12.50
C ASN A 230 2.27 22.12 -13.15
N TYR A 231 3.17 21.16 -12.94
CA TYR A 231 2.95 19.77 -13.28
C TYR A 231 1.72 19.21 -12.55
N ARG A 232 0.88 18.41 -13.26
CA ARG A 232 -0.44 17.95 -12.77
C ARG A 232 -0.62 16.43 -12.78
N PRO A 233 0.12 15.68 -11.96
CA PRO A 233 -0.06 14.23 -11.85
C PRO A 233 -1.24 13.86 -10.96
N GLN A 234 -1.49 12.55 -10.86
CA GLN A 234 -2.34 11.97 -9.83
C GLN A 234 -1.50 11.62 -8.60
N PHE A 235 -1.99 11.96 -7.42
CA PHE A 235 -1.41 11.56 -6.14
C PHE A 235 -2.23 10.43 -5.56
N TYR A 236 -1.61 9.28 -5.40
CA TYR A 236 -2.23 8.09 -4.83
C TYR A 236 -2.08 8.08 -3.32
N PHE A 237 -3.17 8.39 -2.61
CA PHE A 237 -3.27 8.29 -1.17
C PHE A 237 -4.16 7.11 -0.79
N ARG A 238 -3.58 6.13 -0.09
CA ARG A 238 -4.26 4.91 0.39
C ARG A 238 -4.99 4.13 -0.71
N THR A 239 -6.22 4.51 -1.05
CA THR A 239 -7.13 3.83 -1.98
C THR A 239 -7.56 4.71 -3.16
N THR A 240 -7.10 5.97 -3.25
CA THR A 240 -7.57 6.95 -4.25
C THR A 240 -6.47 7.72 -4.94
N ASP A 241 -6.71 8.01 -6.22
CA ASP A 241 -5.92 8.90 -7.06
C ASP A 241 -6.60 10.29 -7.09
N VAL A 242 -5.93 11.31 -6.56
CA VAL A 242 -6.41 12.69 -6.59
C VAL A 242 -5.44 13.55 -7.39
N THR A 243 -5.93 14.25 -8.41
CA THR A 243 -5.09 15.16 -9.19
C THR A 243 -4.59 16.30 -8.29
N GLY A 244 -3.30 16.58 -8.37
CA GLY A 244 -2.70 17.72 -7.67
C GLY A 244 -1.92 18.59 -8.62
N VAL A 245 -1.71 19.85 -8.24
CA VAL A 245 -0.80 20.77 -8.93
C VAL A 245 0.47 20.88 -8.10
N VAL A 246 1.61 20.58 -8.71
CA VAL A 246 2.93 20.70 -8.10
C VAL A 246 3.41 22.14 -8.23
N LYS A 247 3.90 22.68 -7.12
CA LYS A 247 4.68 23.91 -7.05
C LYS A 247 6.10 23.60 -6.59
N LEU A 248 7.08 23.88 -7.44
CA LEU A 248 8.50 23.66 -7.15
C LEU A 248 9.07 24.76 -6.24
N PRO A 249 10.15 24.49 -5.48
CA PRO A 249 10.85 25.51 -4.70
C PRO A 249 11.40 26.64 -5.56
N GLU A 250 11.56 27.82 -4.97
CA GLU A 250 12.23 28.93 -5.64
C GLU A 250 13.65 28.53 -6.09
N GLY A 251 13.97 28.79 -7.35
CA GLY A 251 15.26 28.42 -7.95
C GLY A 251 15.29 27.01 -8.58
N THR A 252 14.27 26.19 -8.40
CA THR A 252 14.15 24.89 -9.09
C THR A 252 13.33 25.04 -10.36
N GLU A 253 13.99 25.09 -11.52
CA GLU A 253 13.31 25.24 -12.82
C GLU A 253 12.65 23.94 -13.30
N MET A 254 13.31 22.81 -13.09
CA MET A 254 12.84 21.49 -13.52
C MET A 254 13.33 20.40 -12.58
N VAL A 255 12.64 19.26 -12.58
CA VAL A 255 12.99 18.07 -11.82
C VAL A 255 13.27 16.93 -12.80
N MET A 256 14.43 16.31 -12.68
CA MET A 256 14.87 15.22 -13.54
C MET A 256 14.38 13.86 -12.99
N PRO A 257 14.16 12.86 -13.85
CA PRO A 257 14.00 11.48 -13.39
C PRO A 257 15.21 11.03 -12.56
N GLY A 258 14.97 10.50 -11.36
CA GLY A 258 15.99 10.12 -10.38
C GLY A 258 16.26 11.15 -9.29
N ASP A 259 15.67 12.35 -9.36
CA ASP A 259 15.88 13.40 -8.37
C ASP A 259 15.07 13.18 -7.09
N ASN A 260 15.62 13.67 -5.98
CA ASN A 260 14.88 13.94 -4.76
C ASN A 260 14.56 15.44 -4.69
N VAL A 261 13.30 15.78 -4.45
CA VAL A 261 12.85 17.18 -4.40
C VAL A 261 11.76 17.37 -3.34
N ASP A 262 11.85 18.47 -2.60
CA ASP A 262 10.75 18.94 -1.78
C ASP A 262 9.81 19.79 -2.64
N MET A 263 8.50 19.57 -2.55
CA MET A 263 7.52 20.30 -3.34
C MET A 263 6.27 20.65 -2.52
N SER A 264 5.62 21.74 -2.90
CA SER A 264 4.27 22.06 -2.41
C SER A 264 3.23 21.50 -3.39
N VAL A 265 2.16 20.90 -2.86
CA VAL A 265 1.10 20.29 -3.67
C VAL A 265 -0.25 20.88 -3.30
N THR A 266 -1.06 21.21 -4.31
CA THR A 266 -2.47 21.58 -4.15
C THR A 266 -3.36 20.55 -4.83
N LEU A 267 -4.12 19.79 -4.05
CA LEU A 267 -5.06 18.78 -4.53
C LEU A 267 -6.38 19.41 -4.98
N ILE A 268 -7.00 18.85 -6.02
CA ILE A 268 -8.31 19.32 -6.51
C ILE A 268 -9.48 18.91 -5.59
N GLN A 269 -9.25 17.93 -4.73
CA GLN A 269 -10.21 17.40 -3.77
C GLN A 269 -9.52 17.20 -2.41
N PRO A 270 -10.25 17.40 -1.30
CA PRO A 270 -9.67 17.27 0.03
C PRO A 270 -9.42 15.79 0.37
N VAL A 271 -8.29 15.48 1.00
CA VAL A 271 -7.89 14.11 1.38
C VAL A 271 -7.58 14.10 2.88
N ALA A 272 -8.06 13.06 3.58
CA ALA A 272 -7.68 12.84 4.98
C ALA A 272 -6.19 12.46 5.04
N MET A 273 -5.34 13.35 5.57
CA MET A 273 -3.90 13.13 5.65
C MET A 273 -3.34 13.62 6.98
N ASP A 274 -2.24 12.98 7.40
CA ASP A 274 -1.41 13.39 8.53
C ASP A 274 0.02 13.63 8.03
N GLU A 275 0.81 14.38 8.79
CA GLU A 275 2.26 14.46 8.55
C GLU A 275 2.88 13.06 8.64
N GLY A 276 3.80 12.76 7.73
CA GLY A 276 4.41 11.44 7.56
C GLY A 276 3.62 10.49 6.64
N LEU A 277 2.38 10.83 6.25
CA LEU A 277 1.61 9.98 5.33
C LEU A 277 2.36 9.81 4.00
N ARG A 278 2.58 8.55 3.60
CA ARG A 278 3.21 8.20 2.32
C ARG A 278 2.19 8.26 1.18
N PHE A 279 2.67 8.63 -0.01
CA PHE A 279 1.89 8.66 -1.24
C PHE A 279 2.75 8.29 -2.44
N ALA A 280 2.10 7.86 -3.53
CA ALA A 280 2.74 7.69 -4.82
C ALA A 280 2.27 8.77 -5.80
N ILE A 281 3.13 9.16 -6.74
CA ILE A 281 2.80 10.05 -7.85
C ILE A 281 2.61 9.18 -9.09
N ARG A 282 1.50 9.37 -9.79
CA ARG A 282 1.11 8.52 -10.92
C ARG A 282 0.74 9.32 -12.16
N GLU A 283 1.06 8.77 -13.32
CA GLU A 283 0.66 9.25 -14.65
C GLU A 283 0.09 8.11 -15.48
N GLY A 284 -1.15 8.26 -15.97
CA GLY A 284 -1.78 7.23 -16.79
C GLY A 284 -1.82 5.85 -16.10
N GLY A 285 -1.93 5.84 -14.77
CA GLY A 285 -1.93 4.62 -13.96
C GLY A 285 -0.55 4.05 -13.61
N ARG A 286 0.55 4.60 -14.14
CA ARG A 286 1.93 4.20 -13.81
C ARG A 286 2.51 5.06 -12.69
N THR A 287 3.26 4.46 -11.79
CA THR A 287 3.99 5.21 -10.75
C THR A 287 5.21 5.90 -11.37
N VAL A 288 5.36 7.18 -11.09
CA VAL A 288 6.49 8.01 -11.58
C VAL A 288 7.27 8.66 -10.44
N GLY A 289 6.78 8.54 -9.21
CA GLY A 289 7.47 9.03 -8.02
C GLY A 289 6.81 8.52 -6.75
N ALA A 290 7.51 8.68 -5.65
CA ALA A 290 7.03 8.33 -4.32
C ALA A 290 7.41 9.43 -3.34
N GLY A 291 6.55 9.69 -2.37
CA GLY A 291 6.81 10.74 -1.41
C GLY A 291 6.11 10.54 -0.08
N ARG A 292 6.40 11.47 0.82
CA ARG A 292 5.78 11.57 2.14
C ARG A 292 5.36 13.01 2.40
N VAL A 293 4.20 13.18 3.04
CA VAL A 293 3.76 14.48 3.54
C VAL A 293 4.72 14.91 4.64
N THR A 294 5.37 16.06 4.48
CA THR A 294 6.28 16.62 5.49
C THR A 294 5.60 17.67 6.35
N LYS A 295 4.61 18.37 5.81
CA LYS A 295 3.86 19.41 6.53
C LYS A 295 2.50 19.67 5.89
N ILE A 296 1.49 19.91 6.71
CA ILE A 296 0.13 20.25 6.25
C ILE A 296 -0.08 21.76 6.33
N ASN A 297 -0.54 22.37 5.22
CA ASN A 297 -0.76 23.81 5.13
C ASN A 297 -2.24 24.19 5.20
N LYS A 298 -3.13 23.37 4.62
CA LYS A 298 -4.58 23.64 4.60
C LYS A 298 -5.40 22.39 4.34
#